data_AF-A0A955LZ07-F1
#
_entry.id   AF-A0A955LZ07-F1
#
_cell.length_a   1.000
_cell.length_b   1.000
_cell.length_c   1.000
_cell.angle_alpha   90.00
_cell.angle_beta   90.00
_cell.angle_gamma   90.00
#
_symmetry.space_group_name_H-M   'P 1'
#
loop_
_entity.id
_entity.type
_entity.pdbx_description
1 polymer ?
#
loop_
_entity_poly.entity_id
_entity_poly.type
_entity_poly.pdbx_seq_one_letter_code
_entity_poly.pdbx_strand_id
1 'polypeptide(L)' 'LNGVEMARTETYKEGKLPLQTFRARIDYGFAEALTTYGILGIKVWVNKGEVIKEKKRQDSTKKTEKK' A
#
# COMPACT_ATOMS: atom_id res chain seq x y z
N LEU A 1 -11.15 0.33 23.27
CA LEU A 1 -10.05 -0.66 23.21
C LEU A 1 -9.86 -1.21 24.62
N ASN A 2 -9.69 -2.52 24.79
CA ASN A 2 -9.60 -3.24 26.08
C ASN A 2 -10.91 -3.36 26.89
N GLY A 3 -12.05 -3.68 26.24
CA GLY A 3 -13.31 -3.95 26.95
C GLY A 3 -13.98 -2.72 27.57
N VAL A 4 -13.61 -1.53 27.11
CA VAL A 4 -14.17 -0.25 27.55
C VAL A 4 -15.48 0.03 26.80
N GLU A 5 -16.47 0.57 27.51
CA GLU A 5 -17.86 0.73 27.04
C GLU A 5 -18.01 1.62 25.78
N MET A 6 -17.17 2.65 25.62
CA MET A 6 -17.16 3.50 24.42
C MET A 6 -16.11 3.03 23.40
N ALA A 7 -16.55 2.89 22.14
CA ALA A 7 -15.66 2.59 21.02
C ALA A 7 -14.66 3.73 20.78
N ARG A 8 -13.39 3.38 20.57
CA ARG A 8 -12.30 4.32 20.25
C ARG A 8 -11.45 3.76 19.12
N THR A 9 -10.91 4.65 18.29
CA THR A 9 -9.96 4.30 17.23
C THR A 9 -8.57 4.78 17.63
N GLU A 10 -7.60 3.88 17.69
CA GLU A 10 -6.19 4.21 17.85
C GLU A 10 -5.48 4.02 16.52
N THR A 11 -4.56 4.93 16.19
CA THR A 11 -3.78 4.86 14.96
C THR A 11 -2.31 5.04 15.30
N TYR A 12 -1.48 4.11 14.85
CA TYR A 12 -0.04 4.21 14.90
C TYR A 12 0.51 4.23 13.48
N LYS A 13 1.52 5.06 13.23
CA LYS A 13 2.17 5.20 11.93
C LYS A 13 3.66 5.34 12.15
N GLU A 14 4.44 4.56 11.43
CA GLU A 14 5.90 4.64 11.41
C GLU A 14 6.38 4.83 9.98
N GLY A 15 7.37 5.71 9.79
CA GLY A 15 7.90 6.05 8.47
C GLY A 15 6.99 6.97 7.62
N LYS A 16 7.13 6.89 6.29
CA LYS A 16 6.41 7.75 5.34
C LYS A 16 5.30 6.98 4.63
N LEU A 17 4.06 7.47 4.70
CA LEU A 17 2.87 6.93 4.02
C LEU A 17 2.23 8.01 3.13
N PRO A 18 2.74 8.21 1.90
CA PRO A 18 2.22 9.24 1.00
C PRO A 18 0.93 8.79 0.31
N LEU A 19 -0.22 8.95 0.97
CA LEU A 19 -1.54 8.52 0.47
C LEU A 19 -2.03 9.27 -0.78
N GLN A 20 -1.49 10.46 -1.04
CA GLN A 20 -1.83 11.27 -2.22
C GLN A 20 -0.97 10.92 -3.45
N THR A 21 0.13 10.19 -3.28
CA THR A 21 1.09 9.91 -4.36
C THR A 21 0.72 8.61 -5.07
N PHE A 22 0.04 8.71 -6.23
CA PHE A 22 -0.36 7.54 -7.03
C PHE A 22 0.81 6.66 -7.53
N ARG A 23 2.03 7.19 -7.59
CA ARG A 23 3.23 6.43 -7.97
C ARG A 23 3.79 5.55 -6.83
N ALA A 24 3.37 5.81 -5.60
CA ALA A 24 3.75 4.98 -4.46
C ALA A 24 2.98 3.66 -4.52
N ARG A 25 3.69 2.55 -4.30
CA ARG A 25 3.08 1.23 -4.18
C ARG A 25 2.65 1.03 -2.74
N ILE A 26 1.39 1.32 -2.47
CA ILE A 26 0.79 1.17 -1.14
C ILE A 26 -0.18 0.01 -1.17
N ASP A 27 0.03 -0.97 -0.31
CA ASP A 27 -0.92 -2.06 -0.10
C ASP A 27 -1.82 -1.71 1.08
N TYR A 28 -3.13 -1.93 0.91
CA TYR A 28 -4.14 -1.73 1.93
C TYR A 28 -4.78 -3.07 2.30
N GLY A 29 -4.93 -3.31 3.60
CA GLY A 29 -5.64 -4.46 4.13
C GLY A 29 -6.63 -4.05 5.23
N PHE A 30 -7.79 -4.69 5.22
CA PHE A 30 -8.80 -4.59 6.28
C PHE A 30 -9.09 -5.97 6.84
N ALA A 31 -9.15 -6.07 8.17
CA ALA A 31 -9.51 -7.29 8.86
C ALA A 31 -10.34 -6.96 10.10
N GLU A 32 -11.25 -7.88 10.44
CA GLU A 32 -12.08 -7.79 11.64
C GLU A 32 -11.62 -8.83 12.65
N ALA A 33 -11.36 -8.42 13.88
CA ALA A 33 -11.05 -9.31 14.98
C ALA A 33 -12.28 -9.48 15.87
N LEU A 34 -12.78 -10.71 15.95
CA LEU A 34 -13.87 -11.10 16.83
C LEU A 34 -13.32 -11.29 18.24
N THR A 35 -13.73 -10.41 19.16
CA THR A 35 -13.36 -10.50 20.58
C THR A 35 -14.61 -10.71 21.43
N THR A 36 -14.43 -11.12 22.68
CA THR A 36 -15.53 -11.34 23.64
C THR A 36 -16.41 -10.12 23.85
N TYR A 37 -15.87 -8.90 23.67
CA TYR A 37 -16.58 -7.65 23.89
C TYR A 37 -17.08 -7.00 22.58
N GLY A 38 -16.94 -7.67 21.44
CA GLY A 38 -17.39 -7.20 20.14
C GLY A 38 -16.35 -7.33 19.04
N ILE A 39 -16.58 -6.62 17.93
CA ILE A 39 -15.74 -6.68 16.73
C ILE A 39 -14.77 -5.48 16.71
N LEU A 40 -13.48 -5.76 16.54
CA LEU A 40 -12.45 -4.73 16.35
C LEU A 40 -12.07 -4.67 14.87
N GLY A 41 -12.27 -3.52 14.23
CA GLY A 41 -11.85 -3.28 12.85
C GLY A 41 -10.39 -2.82 12.78
N ILE A 42 -9.55 -3.56 12.05
CA ILE A 42 -8.12 -3.28 11.87
C ILE A 42 -7.89 -2.85 10.42
N LYS A 43 -7.29 -1.67 10.24
CA LYS A 43 -6.89 -1.14 8.93
C LYS A 43 -5.38 -1.00 8.89
N VAL A 44 -4.74 -1.60 7.88
CA VAL A 44 -3.28 -1.59 7.72
C VAL A 44 -2.92 -1.03 6.36
N TRP A 45 -1.93 -0.15 6.34
CA TRP A 45 -1.29 0.36 5.13
C TRP A 45 0.19 0.03 5.15
N VAL A 46 0.70 -0.56 4.07
CA VAL A 46 2.12 -0.91 3.91
C VAL A 46 2.67 -0.19 2.69
N ASN A 47 3.63 0.71 2.91
CA ASN A 47 4.35 1.37 1.81
C ASN A 47 5.50 0.46 1.33
N LYS A 48 5.42 0.01 0.08
CA LYS A 48 6.45 -0.84 -0.57
C LYS A 48 7.43 -0.04 -1.43
N GLY A 49 7.43 1.30 -1.35
CA GLY A 49 8.28 2.19 -2.13
C GLY A 49 7.61 2.71 -3.41
N GLU A 50 8.39 3.35 -4.27
CA GLU A 50 7.89 3.97 -5.51
C GLU A 50 8.21 3.12 -6.75
N VAL A 51 7.27 3.06 -7.69
CA VAL A 51 7.49 2.34 -8.95
C VAL A 51 8.17 3.27 -9.95
N ILE A 52 9.49 3.18 -10.07
CA ILE A 52 10.25 3.84 -11.14
C ILE A 52 10.12 2.97 -12.40
N LYS A 53 9.16 3.29 -13.28
CA LYS A 53 9.10 2.69 -14.61
C LYS A 53 10.28 3.22 -15.43
N GLU A 54 11.36 2.46 -15.52
CA GLU A 54 12.37 2.66 -16.56
C GLU A 54 11.68 2.51 -17.92
N LYS A 55 11.52 3.62 -18.65
CA LYS A 55 11.18 3.57 -20.08
C LYS A 55 12.34 2.82 -20.77
N LYS A 56 12.21 1.51 -20.97
CA LYS A 56 13.02 0.82 -21.98
C LYS A 56 12.70 1.48 -23.32
N ARG A 57 13.61 2.34 -23.80
CA ARG A 57 13.65 2.80 -25.19
C ARG A 57 13.68 1.54 -26.05
N GLN A 58 12.58 1.26 -26.75
CA GLN A 58 12.59 0.29 -27.84
C GLN A 58 13.27 0.98 -29.02
N ASP A 59 14.61 0.98 -29.03
CA ASP A 59 15.38 1.30 -30.22
C ASP A 59 15.38 0.05 -31.13
N SER A 60 14.29 -0.14 -31.86
CA SER A 60 14.23 -1.11 -32.96
C SER A 60 14.84 -0.52 -34.23
N THR A 61 16.13 -0.18 -34.18
CA THR A 61 16.94 0.22 -35.35
C THR A 61 17.74 -0.98 -35.87
N LYS A 62 17.06 -2.07 -36.23
CA LYS A 62 17.66 -3.20 -36.95
C LYS A 62 16.80 -3.58 -38.17
N LYS A 63 16.78 -2.71 -39.17
CA LYS A 63 16.43 -3.04 -40.57
C LYS A 63 17.30 -2.23 -41.53
N THR A 64 18.61 -2.38 -41.41
CA THR A 64 19.53 -2.15 -42.54
C THR A 64 20.48 -3.34 -42.55
N GLU A 65 20.66 -3.93 -43.73
CA GLU A 65 21.63 -4.98 -44.04
C GLU A 65 21.29 -6.41 -43.60
N LYS A 66 20.63 -7.16 -44.50
CA LYS A 66 21.16 -8.44 -44.98
C LYS A 66 20.47 -8.89 -46.27
N LYS A 67 21.30 -8.91 -47.32
CA LYS A 67 21.15 -9.49 -48.68
C LYS A 67 20.25 -8.77 -49.67
#